data_AF-A0AAW7KYT2-F1
#
_entry.id   AF-A0AAW7KYT2-F1
#
_cell.length_a   1.000
_cell.length_b   1.000
_cell.length_c   1.000
_cell.angle_alpha   90.00
_cell.angle_beta   90.00
_cell.angle_gamma   90.00
#
_symmetry.space_group_name_H-M   'P 1'
#
loop_
_entity.id
_entity.type
_entity.pdbx_description
1 polymer ?
#
loop_
_entity_poly.entity_id
_entity_poly.type
_entity_poly.pdbx_seq_one_letter_code
_entity_poly.pdbx_strand_id
1 'polypeptide(L)'
;MFTDEQKLSCAVGELVHNLGNLIVDKDLLFGGLTVADGKILQALGHTLRTKEQSDKHQELKSVGIKPSLHSRAEIVEIAEAILLKGSESTGT
;
A
#
# COMPACT_ATOMS: atom_id res chain seq x y z
N MET A 1 20.31 5.71 -13.90
CA MET A 1 20.48 6.11 -12.48
C MET A 1 19.11 6.45 -11.92
N PHE A 2 18.74 5.98 -10.73
CA PHE A 2 17.47 6.35 -10.10
C PHE A 2 17.61 7.74 -9.46
N THR A 3 16.59 8.59 -9.58
CA THR A 3 16.54 9.85 -8.82
C THR A 3 16.30 9.55 -7.34
N ASP A 4 16.63 10.48 -6.44
CA ASP A 4 16.41 10.26 -5.01
C ASP A 4 14.94 10.08 -4.65
N GLU A 5 14.04 10.75 -5.37
CA GLU A 5 12.59 10.51 -5.29
C GLU A 5 12.23 9.06 -5.67
N GLN A 6 12.85 8.51 -6.71
CA GLN A 6 12.57 7.13 -7.10
C GLN A 6 13.13 6.12 -6.10
N LYS A 7 14.27 6.41 -5.44
CA LYS A 7 14.81 5.58 -4.36
C LYS A 7 13.91 5.62 -3.13
N LEU A 8 13.44 6.81 -2.75
CA LEU A 8 12.53 6.99 -1.63
C LEU A 8 11.21 6.27 -1.89
N SER A 9 10.62 6.43 -3.08
CA SER A 9 9.41 5.72 -3.49
C SER A 9 9.60 4.20 -3.43
N CYS A 10 10.77 3.68 -3.82
CA CYS A 10 11.06 2.25 -3.72
C CYS A 10 11.12 1.78 -2.25
N ALA A 11 11.82 2.52 -1.39
CA ALA A 11 11.93 2.20 0.04
C ALA A 11 10.56 2.25 0.74
N VAL A 12 9.75 3.27 0.47
CA VAL A 12 8.37 3.37 0.97
C VAL A 12 7.54 2.20 0.44
N GLY A 13 7.70 1.83 -0.83
CA GLY A 13 7.04 0.67 -1.41
C GLY A 13 7.38 -0.64 -0.70
N GLU A 14 8.65 -0.84 -0.30
CA GLU A 14 9.06 -2.00 0.49
C GLU A 14 8.41 -2.03 1.87
N LEU A 15 8.36 -0.88 2.55
CA LEU A 15 7.71 -0.77 3.85
C LEU A 15 6.21 -1.08 3.75
N VAL A 16 5.50 -0.44 2.82
CA VAL A 16 4.06 -0.64 2.60
C VAL A 16 3.76 -2.10 2.23
N HIS A 17 4.59 -2.72 1.38
CA HIS A 17 4.43 -4.12 1.02
C HIS A 17 4.60 -5.06 2.22
N ASN A 18 5.66 -4.86 3.01
CA ASN A 18 5.94 -5.69 4.18
C ASN A 18 4.89 -5.53 5.28
N LEU A 19 4.37 -4.32 5.50
CA LEU A 19 3.23 -4.10 6.39
C LEU A 19 2.00 -4.89 5.92
N GLY A 20 1.73 -4.87 4.61
CA GLY A 20 0.69 -5.68 4.02
C GLY A 20 0.88 -7.19 4.25
N ASN A 21 2.11 -7.70 4.21
CA ASN A 21 2.41 -9.11 4.53
C ASN A 21 2.06 -9.42 5.99
N LEU A 22 2.53 -8.60 6.94
CA LEU A 22 2.27 -8.79 8.37
C LEU A 22 0.77 -8.80 8.71
N ILE A 23 -0.03 -7.97 8.05
CA ILE A 23 -1.49 -7.94 8.23
C ILE A 23 -2.16 -9.20 7.64
N VAL A 24 -1.72 -9.64 6.46
CA VAL A 24 -2.29 -10.83 5.78
C VAL A 24 -1.95 -12.12 6.53
N ASP A 25 -0.71 -12.23 7.00
CA ASP A 25 -0.22 -13.39 7.77
C ASP A 25 -0.82 -13.43 9.18
N LYS A 26 -1.56 -12.38 9.57
CA LYS A 26 -2.14 -12.18 10.92
C LYS A 26 -1.10 -12.13 12.04
N ASP A 27 0.17 -11.96 11.66
CA ASP A 27 1.27 -11.72 12.60
C ASP A 27 1.11 -10.38 13.32
N LEU A 28 0.31 -9.48 12.74
CA LEU A 28 0.11 -8.14 13.24
C LEU A 28 -1.37 -7.73 13.17
N LEU A 29 -2.00 -7.57 14.33
CA LEU A 29 -3.33 -6.98 14.46
C LEU A 29 -3.20 -5.46 14.53
N PHE A 30 -3.13 -4.80 13.36
CA PHE A 30 -3.12 -3.34 13.27
C PHE A 30 -4.54 -2.78 13.32
N GLY A 31 -5.06 -2.59 14.53
CA GLY A 31 -6.38 -2.02 14.78
C GLY A 31 -7.49 -2.71 13.97
N GLY A 32 -8.30 -1.93 13.24
CA GLY A 32 -9.43 -2.41 12.43
C GLY A 32 -9.08 -2.95 11.04
N LEU A 33 -7.80 -3.11 10.70
CA LEU A 33 -7.40 -3.57 9.36
C LEU A 33 -7.70 -5.04 9.15
N THR A 34 -8.22 -5.35 7.97
CA THR A 34 -8.55 -6.70 7.54
C THR A 34 -7.47 -7.27 6.64
N VAL A 35 -7.53 -8.58 6.41
CA VAL A 35 -6.70 -9.27 5.40
C VAL A 35 -6.87 -8.65 4.02
N ALA A 36 -8.05 -8.12 3.68
CA ALA A 36 -8.27 -7.43 2.41
C ALA A 36 -7.49 -6.12 2.34
N ASP A 37 -7.48 -5.32 3.41
CA ASP A 37 -6.68 -4.10 3.51
C ASP A 37 -5.18 -4.42 3.38
N GLY A 38 -4.72 -5.50 4.02
CA GLY A 38 -3.34 -6.00 3.89
C GLY A 38 -2.96 -6.35 2.45
N LYS A 39 -3.84 -7.03 1.71
CA LYS A 39 -3.62 -7.36 0.29
C LYS A 39 -3.56 -6.11 -0.61
N ILE A 40 -4.36 -5.10 -0.31
CA ILE A 40 -4.32 -3.81 -1.00
C ILE A 40 -2.97 -3.12 -0.75
N LEU A 41 -2.51 -3.09 0.51
CA LEU A 41 -1.19 -2.55 0.86
C LEU A 41 -0.04 -3.30 0.15
N GLN A 42 -0.08 -4.64 0.08
CA GLN A 42 0.91 -5.41 -0.67
C GLN A 42 1.00 -4.97 -2.14
N ALA A 43 -0.15 -4.77 -2.79
CA ALA A 43 -0.23 -4.36 -4.18
C ALA A 43 0.21 -2.90 -4.41
N LEU A 44 -0.17 -1.97 -3.53
CA LEU A 44 0.31 -0.58 -3.57
C LEU A 44 1.83 -0.53 -3.38
N GLY A 45 2.35 -1.26 -2.40
CA GLY A 45 3.79 -1.35 -2.14
C GLY A 45 4.55 -1.95 -3.33
N HIS A 46 4.03 -3.00 -3.96
CA HIS A 46 4.61 -3.55 -5.19
C HIS A 46 4.66 -2.51 -6.33
N THR A 47 3.60 -1.71 -6.47
CA THR A 47 3.53 -0.67 -7.50
C THR A 47 4.56 0.44 -7.26
N LEU A 48 4.81 0.81 -6.01
CA LEU A 48 5.83 1.80 -5.65
C LEU A 48 7.26 1.28 -5.85
N ARG A 49 7.49 -0.01 -5.57
CA ARG A 49 8.79 -0.68 -5.78
C ARG A 49 9.14 -0.81 -7.25
N THR A 50 8.14 -1.10 -8.07
CA THR A 50 8.33 -1.22 -9.51
C THR A 50 8.33 0.16 -10.16
N LYS A 51 9.06 0.29 -11.27
CA LYS A 51 9.01 1.51 -12.10
C LYS A 51 7.72 1.60 -12.92
N GLU A 52 6.88 0.58 -12.84
CA GLU A 52 5.69 0.44 -13.67
C GLU A 52 4.45 0.55 -12.78
N GLN A 53 3.75 1.68 -12.89
CA GLN A 53 2.43 1.88 -12.30
C GLN A 53 1.37 1.11 -13.09
N SER A 54 1.42 -0.21 -12.99
CA SER A 54 0.59 -1.10 -13.80
C SER A 54 -0.72 -1.44 -13.10
N ASP A 55 -1.83 -1.38 -13.84
CA ASP A 55 -3.15 -1.81 -13.36
C ASP A 55 -3.32 -3.34 -13.44
N LYS A 56 -2.29 -4.10 -13.07
CA LYS A 56 -2.32 -5.58 -13.11
C LYS A 56 -2.88 -6.19 -11.83
N HIS A 57 -2.75 -5.49 -10.72
CA HIS A 57 -3.20 -5.98 -9.41
C HIS A 57 -4.74 -6.03 -9.33
N GLN A 58 -5.28 -7.23 -9.14
CA GLN A 58 -6.72 -7.45 -9.03
C GLN A 58 -7.28 -6.84 -7.73
N GLU A 59 -6.48 -6.86 -6.66
CA GLU A 59 -6.77 -6.30 -5.35
C GLU A 59 -7.10 -4.81 -5.48
N LEU A 60 -6.29 -4.05 -6.22
CA LEU A 60 -6.49 -2.62 -6.44
C LEU A 60 -7.72 -2.34 -7.31
N LYS A 61 -7.93 -3.15 -8.36
CA LYS A 61 -9.14 -3.04 -9.20
C LYS A 61 -10.42 -3.24 -8.41
N SER A 62 -10.42 -4.19 -7.47
CA SER A 62 -11.60 -4.51 -6.67
C SER A 62 -12.10 -3.33 -5.82
N VAL A 63 -11.20 -2.41 -5.49
CA VAL A 63 -11.49 -1.17 -4.74
C VAL A 63 -11.42 0.08 -5.61
N GLY A 64 -11.37 -0.07 -6.94
CA GLY A 64 -11.41 1.04 -7.89
C GLY A 64 -10.09 1.82 -8.03
N ILE A 65 -8.98 1.35 -7.45
CA ILE A 65 -7.67 1.99 -7.56
C ILE A 65 -7.00 1.54 -8.86
N LYS A 66 -6.57 2.52 -9.67
CA LYS A 66 -5.80 2.29 -10.90
C LYS A 66 -4.46 3.02 -10.79
N PRO A 67 -3.36 2.35 -10.39
CA PRO A 67 -2.08 3.00 -10.20
C PRO A 67 -1.59 3.82 -11.40
N SER A 68 -1.96 3.44 -12.63
CA SER A 68 -1.58 4.17 -13.84
C SER A 68 -2.12 5.61 -13.90
N LEU A 69 -3.14 5.93 -13.11
CA LEU A 69 -3.78 7.24 -13.04
C LEU A 69 -3.26 8.09 -11.87
N HIS A 70 -2.30 7.58 -11.09
CA HIS A 70 -1.83 8.23 -9.87
C HIS A 70 -0.32 8.43 -9.89
N SER A 71 0.11 9.59 -9.40
CA SER A 71 1.50 9.87 -9.07
C SER A 71 1.99 8.96 -7.95
N ARG A 72 3.30 8.79 -7.81
CA ARG A 72 3.87 7.99 -6.71
C ARG A 72 3.50 8.53 -5.34
N ALA A 73 3.46 9.85 -5.18
CA ALA A 73 3.00 10.50 -3.95
C ALA A 73 1.54 10.15 -3.62
N GLU A 74 0.64 10.24 -4.61
CA GLU A 74 -0.78 9.88 -4.44
C GLU A 74 -0.95 8.40 -4.05
N ILE A 75 -0.15 7.50 -4.61
CA ILE A 75 -0.17 6.07 -4.22
C ILE A 75 0.27 5.88 -2.76
N VAL A 76 1.22 6.69 -2.27
CA VAL A 76 1.63 6.69 -0.85
C VAL A 76 0.51 7.22 0.04
N GLU A 77 -0.15 8.31 -0.34
CA GLU A 77 -1.29 8.87 0.40
C GLU A 77 -2.47 7.88 0.50
N ILE A 78 -2.74 7.14 -0.58
CA ILE A 78 -3.74 6.07 -0.56
C ILE A 78 -3.35 4.97 0.45
N ALA A 79 -2.08 4.57 0.49
CA ALA A 79 -1.62 3.56 1.45
C ALA A 79 -1.71 4.07 2.90
N GLU A 80 -1.38 5.35 3.13
CA GLU A 80 -1.53 6.02 4.42
C GLU A 80 -2.99 6.03 4.89
N ALA A 81 -3.93 6.42 4.02
CA ALA A 81 -5.36 6.46 4.36
C ALA A 81 -5.88 5.08 4.80
N ILE A 82 -5.41 4.00 4.16
CA ILE A 82 -5.74 2.63 4.58
C ILE A 82 -5.19 2.36 5.97
N LEU A 83 -3.92 2.67 6.24
CA LEU A 83 -3.32 2.46 7.56
C LEU A 83 -4.03 3.27 8.67
N LEU A 84 -4.43 4.52 8.37
CA LEU A 84 -5.12 5.40 9.31
C LEU A 84 -6.53 4.90 9.67
N LYS A 85 -7.28 4.32 8.72
CA LYS A 85 -8.54 3.62 9.00
C LYS A 85 -8.38 2.55 10.10
N GLY A 86 -7.24 1.88 10.14
CA GLY A 86 -6.90 0.91 11.19
C GLY A 86 -6.77 1.56 12.57
N SER A 87 -6.17 2.74 12.63
CA SER A 87 -5.87 3.47 13.87
C SER A 87 -7.09 4.16 14.50
N GLU A 88 -8.09 4.55 13.71
CA GLU A 88 -9.32 5.16 14.23
C GLU A 88 -10.18 4.16 15.03
N SER A 89 -10.00 2.85 14.80
CA SER A 89 -10.77 1.79 15.47
C SER A 89 -10.31 1.49 16.91
N THR A 90 -9.22 2.07 17.42
CA THR A 90 -8.73 1.86 18.79
C THR A 90 -9.17 2.93 19.79
N GLY A 91 -10.09 3.83 19.40
CA GLY A 91 -10.65 4.87 20.26
C GLY A 91 -11.97 4.49 20.93
N THR A 92 -11.99 3.47 21.79
CA THR A 92 -13.01 3.28 22.85
C THR A 92 -12.45 2.52 24.03
#